data_AF-A0A0B2S2I1-F1
#
_entry.id   AF-A0A0B2S2I1-F1
#
_cell.length_a   1.000
_cell.length_b   1.000
_cell.length_c   1.000
_cell.angle_alpha   90.00
_cell.angle_beta   90.00
_cell.angle_gamma   90.00
#
_symmetry.space_group_name_H-M   'P 1'
#
loop_
_entity.id
_entity.type
_entity.pdbx_description
1 polymer ?
#
loop_
_entity_poly.entity_id
_entity_poly.type
_entity_poly.pdbx_seq_one_letter_code
_entity_poly.pdbx_strand_id
1 'polypeptide(L)'
;MQGAQVLAAYKADNGAVTVKTLDLKSYTAIVPGKLSFDVWDVRGEEVRGVIRIFATVKVPEKVESVNHVWQVGPSVTAGRIDRHDFGPSNMNSKGVLSFNGAQVGGGAVDPITIKKNIHGILNAVSWGVLFPLGVIIARYMRTFPSADPAWFYLHVGCQVSAYAIGVAGWGTGMKLGSESVGIQYRSHRYIGIALFCFATLQIFALFLRPVKDHKYRYIWNIYHHSVGYSIVILGIINIFRGFSILHPDQKWKSTYTAVLIALGAVALFLEVITWIVVLKRKSYKSTKTYDGYNNGQSREEPLNI
;
A
#
# COMPACT_ATOMS: atom_id res chain seq x y z
N MET A 1 -15.59 -3.67 20.68
CA MET A 1 -17.05 -3.42 20.63
C MET A 1 -17.48 -2.48 21.75
N GLN A 2 -16.64 -1.50 22.12
CA GLN A 2 -17.02 -0.53 23.13
C GLN A 2 -18.19 0.32 22.62
N GLY A 3 -19.17 0.56 23.48
CA GLY A 3 -20.40 1.30 23.17
C GLY A 3 -21.50 0.47 22.50
N ALA A 4 -21.29 -0.84 22.29
CA ALA A 4 -22.31 -1.71 21.72
C ALA A 4 -23.29 -2.21 22.80
N GLN A 5 -24.58 -2.23 22.45
CA GLN A 5 -25.62 -2.91 23.21
C GLN A 5 -25.86 -4.28 22.57
N VAL A 6 -25.81 -5.36 23.35
CA VAL A 6 -25.72 -6.72 22.80
C VAL A 6 -26.71 -7.68 23.46
N LEU A 7 -27.25 -8.57 22.63
CA LEU A 7 -27.83 -9.83 23.08
C LEU A 7 -26.70 -10.86 23.17
N ALA A 8 -26.48 -11.43 24.35
CA ALA A 8 -25.44 -12.40 24.57
C ALA A 8 -26.04 -13.67 25.16
N ALA A 9 -25.70 -14.80 24.56
CA ALA A 9 -26.14 -16.11 25.02
C ALA A 9 -24.97 -16.97 25.44
N TYR A 10 -25.18 -17.74 26.50
CA TYR A 10 -24.20 -18.65 27.05
C TYR A 10 -24.85 -19.77 27.84
N LYS A 11 -24.10 -20.85 28.07
CA LYS A 11 -24.52 -21.96 28.90
C LYS A 11 -24.23 -21.64 30.37
N ALA A 12 -25.26 -21.64 31.21
CA ALA A 12 -25.11 -21.49 32.65
C ALA A 12 -24.61 -22.78 33.30
N ASP A 13 -24.21 -22.72 34.56
CA ASP A 13 -23.64 -23.86 35.30
C ASP A 13 -24.62 -25.06 35.39
N ASN A 14 -25.92 -24.79 35.32
CA ASN A 14 -26.98 -25.82 35.27
C ASN A 14 -27.20 -26.43 33.87
N GLY A 15 -26.38 -26.08 32.88
CA GLY A 15 -26.47 -26.57 31.51
C GLY A 15 -27.53 -25.88 30.64
N ALA A 16 -28.35 -24.97 31.18
CA ALA A 16 -29.36 -24.25 30.41
C ALA A 16 -28.73 -23.11 29.60
N VAL A 17 -29.24 -22.87 28.39
CA VAL A 17 -28.88 -21.70 27.59
C VAL A 17 -29.60 -20.49 28.14
N THR A 18 -28.83 -19.48 28.57
CA THR A 18 -29.34 -18.20 29.05
C THR A 18 -29.03 -17.12 28.03
N VAL A 19 -29.99 -16.22 27.79
CA VAL A 19 -29.78 -15.00 26.98
C VAL A 19 -29.91 -13.78 27.89
N LYS A 20 -28.96 -12.86 27.79
CA LYS A 20 -28.96 -11.59 28.53
C LYS A 20 -28.70 -10.42 27.60
N THR A 21 -29.23 -9.27 27.96
CA THR A 21 -28.87 -7.98 27.35
C THR A 21 -27.72 -7.35 28.13
N LEU A 22 -26.70 -6.90 27.42
CA LEU A 22 -25.52 -6.27 28.01
C LEU A 22 -25.26 -4.92 27.34
N ASP A 23 -24.72 -3.99 28.13
CA ASP A 23 -24.22 -2.71 27.65
C ASP A 23 -22.70 -2.66 27.82
N LEU A 24 -21.98 -2.68 26.69
CA LEU A 24 -20.51 -2.78 26.67
C LEU A 24 -19.86 -1.40 26.76
N LYS A 25 -19.96 -0.76 27.92
CA LYS A 25 -19.41 0.60 28.13
C LYS A 25 -17.88 0.67 28.01
N SER A 26 -17.18 -0.42 28.31
CA SER A 26 -15.72 -0.53 28.15
C SER A 26 -15.30 -1.95 27.79
N TYR A 27 -13.99 -2.15 27.53
CA TYR A 27 -13.43 -3.47 27.24
C TYR A 27 -13.39 -4.43 28.45
N THR A 28 -13.63 -3.93 29.66
CA THR A 28 -13.54 -4.69 30.92
C THR A 28 -14.86 -4.72 31.68
N ALA A 29 -15.73 -3.74 31.45
CA ALA A 29 -17.02 -3.62 32.12
C ALA A 29 -18.13 -4.19 31.23
N ILE A 30 -18.42 -5.48 31.42
CA ILE A 30 -19.64 -6.11 30.93
C ILE A 30 -20.70 -5.92 32.01
N VAL A 31 -21.70 -5.07 31.75
CA VAL A 31 -22.78 -4.76 32.70
C VAL A 31 -24.12 -5.17 32.09
N PRO A 32 -24.97 -5.92 32.81
CA PRO A 32 -26.35 -6.12 32.41
C PRO A 32 -27.04 -4.76 32.20
N GLY A 33 -27.71 -4.59 31.06
CA GLY A 33 -28.32 -3.32 30.71
C GLY A 33 -29.49 -3.52 29.76
N LYS A 34 -30.42 -2.57 29.74
CA LYS A 34 -31.49 -2.56 28.73
C LYS A 34 -30.93 -2.06 27.41
N LEU A 35 -31.42 -2.64 26.31
CA LEU A 35 -31.14 -2.16 24.96
C LEU A 35 -31.90 -0.84 24.73
N SER A 36 -31.41 0.00 23.82
CA SER A 36 -32.05 1.28 23.47
C SER A 36 -33.36 1.12 22.68
N PHE A 37 -33.70 -0.12 22.32
CA PHE A 37 -34.89 -0.51 21.58
C PHE A 37 -35.58 -1.69 22.26
N ASP A 38 -36.88 -1.82 22.04
CA ASP A 38 -37.68 -2.90 22.63
C ASP A 38 -37.31 -4.23 21.98
N VAL A 39 -37.20 -5.27 22.80
CA VAL A 39 -36.94 -6.65 22.36
C VAL A 39 -37.87 -7.58 23.11
N TRP A 40 -38.51 -8.51 22.39
CA TRP A 40 -39.41 -9.53 22.94
C TRP A 40 -39.13 -10.89 22.31
N ASP A 41 -39.83 -11.93 22.77
CA ASP A 41 -39.64 -13.33 22.35
C ASP A 41 -38.18 -13.83 22.40
N VAL A 42 -37.42 -13.33 23.38
CA VAL A 42 -35.99 -13.66 23.53
C VAL A 42 -35.85 -15.09 24.06
N ARG A 43 -35.19 -15.95 23.30
CA ARG A 43 -34.84 -17.31 23.74
C ARG A 43 -33.52 -17.76 23.15
N GLY A 44 -32.86 -18.68 23.82
CA GLY A 44 -31.63 -19.32 23.36
C GLY A 44 -31.81 -20.83 23.34
N GLU A 45 -31.25 -21.47 22.33
CA GLU A 45 -31.18 -22.93 22.24
C GLU A 45 -29.77 -23.37 21.85
N GLU A 46 -29.41 -24.60 22.24
CA GLU A 46 -28.17 -25.23 21.79
C GLU A 46 -28.52 -26.45 20.95
N VAL A 47 -28.03 -26.48 19.72
CA VAL A 47 -28.20 -27.62 18.82
C VAL A 47 -26.82 -28.02 18.29
N ARG A 48 -26.39 -29.24 18.61
CA ARG A 48 -25.09 -29.80 18.19
C ARG A 48 -23.89 -28.90 18.58
N GLY A 49 -23.89 -28.38 19.80
CA GLY A 49 -22.82 -27.52 20.31
C GLY A 49 -22.84 -26.07 19.80
N VAL A 50 -23.86 -25.69 19.01
CA VAL A 50 -24.04 -24.31 18.52
C VAL A 50 -25.18 -23.65 19.27
N ILE A 51 -24.90 -22.55 19.95
CA ILE A 51 -25.92 -21.71 20.58
C ILE A 51 -26.53 -20.78 19.53
N ARG A 52 -27.85 -20.75 19.45
CA ARG A 52 -28.62 -19.80 18.63
C ARG A 52 -29.46 -18.91 19.53
N ILE A 53 -29.55 -17.64 19.15
CA ILE A 53 -30.41 -16.65 19.79
C ILE A 53 -31.57 -16.38 18.84
N PHE A 54 -32.78 -16.45 19.37
CA PHE A 54 -33.98 -15.93 18.73
C PHE A 54 -34.46 -14.74 19.54
N ALA A 55 -34.78 -13.65 18.85
CA ALA A 55 -35.32 -12.45 19.46
C ALA A 55 -36.10 -11.65 18.41
N THR A 56 -37.19 -11.02 18.82
CA THR A 56 -37.91 -10.06 18.00
C THR A 56 -37.53 -8.65 18.47
N VAL A 57 -37.14 -7.78 17.54
CA VAL A 57 -36.57 -6.46 17.84
C VAL A 57 -37.45 -5.37 17.22
N LYS A 58 -37.80 -4.34 17.99
CA LYS A 58 -38.47 -3.15 17.46
C LYS A 58 -37.51 -2.37 16.59
N VAL A 59 -37.84 -2.24 15.31
CA VAL A 59 -37.15 -1.31 14.42
C VAL A 59 -37.57 0.11 14.78
N PRO A 60 -36.63 1.02 15.15
CA PRO A 60 -36.99 2.40 15.44
C PRO A 60 -37.55 3.12 14.20
N GLU A 61 -38.50 4.02 14.40
CA GLU A 61 -39.09 4.78 13.29
C GLU A 61 -38.02 5.57 12.52
N LYS A 62 -38.12 5.56 11.18
CA LYS A 62 -37.20 6.25 10.24
C LYS A 62 -35.76 5.71 10.23
N VAL A 63 -35.49 4.58 10.86
CA VAL A 63 -34.19 3.89 10.75
C VAL A 63 -34.24 2.92 9.58
N GLU A 64 -33.46 3.18 8.54
CA GLU A 64 -33.39 2.31 7.35
C GLU A 64 -32.39 1.16 7.51
N SER A 65 -31.36 1.36 8.32
CA SER A 65 -30.34 0.35 8.60
C SER A 65 -29.64 0.58 9.93
N VAL A 66 -29.01 -0.47 10.47
CA VAL A 66 -28.16 -0.41 11.67
C VAL A 66 -26.83 -1.09 11.42
N ASN A 67 -25.78 -0.57 12.05
CA ASN A 67 -24.52 -1.29 12.15
C ASN A 67 -24.67 -2.39 13.20
N HIS A 68 -24.26 -3.61 12.86
CA HIS A 68 -24.19 -4.71 13.81
C HIS A 68 -22.75 -5.24 13.93
N VAL A 69 -22.48 -5.88 15.06
CA VAL A 69 -21.23 -6.60 15.35
C VAL A 69 -21.58 -7.92 16.02
N TRP A 70 -20.77 -8.95 15.80
CA TRP A 70 -20.98 -10.26 16.44
C TRP A 70 -19.63 -10.85 16.87
N GLN A 71 -19.65 -11.62 17.96
CA GLN A 71 -18.46 -12.30 18.47
C GLN A 71 -18.82 -13.57 19.18
N VAL A 72 -17.82 -14.44 19.32
CA VAL A 72 -17.85 -15.63 20.18
C VAL A 72 -16.65 -15.53 21.12
N GLY A 73 -16.93 -15.61 22.42
CA GLY A 73 -15.90 -15.67 23.47
C GLY A 73 -15.50 -17.12 23.77
N PRO A 74 -14.34 -17.33 24.43
CA PRO A 74 -13.82 -18.67 24.67
C PRO A 74 -14.58 -19.44 25.75
N SER A 75 -15.16 -18.74 26.74
CA SER A 75 -15.73 -19.35 27.94
C SER A 75 -16.64 -18.40 28.71
N VAL A 76 -17.27 -18.93 29.75
CA VAL A 76 -17.96 -18.18 30.80
C VAL A 76 -17.33 -18.53 32.13
N THR A 77 -16.84 -17.51 32.84
CA THR A 77 -16.19 -17.67 34.15
C THR A 77 -17.01 -16.94 35.20
N ALA A 78 -17.41 -17.64 36.27
CA ALA A 78 -18.25 -17.09 37.35
C ALA A 78 -19.51 -16.37 36.85
N GLY A 79 -20.20 -16.96 35.87
CA GLY A 79 -21.42 -16.40 35.27
C GLY A 79 -21.21 -15.16 34.40
N ARG A 80 -19.97 -14.82 34.05
CA ARG A 80 -19.61 -13.70 33.16
C ARG A 80 -18.97 -14.22 31.88
N ILE A 81 -19.38 -13.66 30.74
CA ILE A 81 -18.81 -14.04 29.44
C ILE A 81 -17.39 -13.49 29.34
N ASP A 82 -16.45 -14.36 29.00
CA ASP A 82 -15.06 -13.97 28.86
C ASP A 82 -14.83 -13.20 27.56
N ARG A 83 -13.79 -12.35 27.59
CA ARG A 83 -13.44 -11.50 26.46
C ARG A 83 -13.01 -12.35 25.27
N HIS A 84 -13.64 -12.12 24.12
CA HIS A 84 -13.22 -12.72 22.85
C HIS A 84 -11.86 -12.18 22.38
N ASP A 85 -11.21 -12.88 21.46
CA ASP A 85 -9.94 -12.46 20.88
C ASP A 85 -10.05 -11.19 20.02
N PHE A 86 -8.95 -10.47 19.85
CA PHE A 86 -8.85 -9.29 18.98
C PHE A 86 -8.21 -9.60 17.62
N GLY A 87 -8.33 -10.85 17.17
CA GLY A 87 -7.81 -11.27 15.87
C GLY A 87 -8.51 -10.56 14.69
N PRO A 88 -7.93 -10.58 13.49
CA PRO A 88 -8.53 -9.96 12.31
C PRO A 88 -9.95 -10.46 12.01
N SER A 89 -10.25 -11.75 12.22
CA SER A 89 -11.59 -12.31 12.08
C SER A 89 -12.57 -11.60 13.01
N ASN A 90 -12.26 -11.50 14.29
CA ASN A 90 -13.08 -10.78 15.27
C ASN A 90 -13.25 -9.31 14.88
N MET A 91 -12.17 -8.62 14.53
CA MET A 91 -12.25 -7.19 14.18
C MET A 91 -13.04 -6.91 12.89
N ASN A 92 -13.19 -7.93 12.03
CA ASN A 92 -14.01 -7.88 10.82
C ASN A 92 -15.43 -8.44 11.02
N SER A 93 -15.77 -8.99 12.18
CA SER A 93 -17.13 -9.48 12.52
C SER A 93 -18.10 -8.31 12.77
N LYS A 94 -18.40 -7.59 11.69
CA LYS A 94 -19.27 -6.41 11.66
C LYS A 94 -19.95 -6.29 10.29
N GLY A 95 -21.05 -5.56 10.25
CA GLY A 95 -21.83 -5.38 9.03
C GLY A 95 -22.94 -4.34 9.19
N VAL A 96 -23.73 -4.18 8.13
CA VAL A 96 -24.91 -3.31 8.10
C VAL A 96 -26.13 -4.20 7.88
N LEU A 97 -27.11 -4.11 8.77
CA LEU A 97 -28.41 -4.76 8.64
C LEU A 97 -29.42 -3.72 8.15
N SER A 98 -30.00 -3.96 6.98
CA SER A 98 -31.00 -3.07 6.36
C SER A 98 -32.42 -3.54 6.66
N PHE A 99 -33.33 -2.61 6.95
CA PHE A 99 -34.71 -2.88 7.35
C PHE A 99 -35.75 -2.61 6.26
N ASN A 100 -35.33 -2.06 5.14
CA ASN A 100 -36.19 -1.71 3.99
C ASN A 100 -36.57 -2.92 3.10
N GLY A 101 -36.39 -4.16 3.55
CA GLY A 101 -36.79 -5.37 2.83
C GLY A 101 -35.99 -5.66 1.55
N ALA A 102 -35.22 -4.69 1.05
CA ALA A 102 -34.14 -4.93 0.13
C ALA A 102 -33.16 -5.87 0.84
N GLN A 103 -33.08 -7.11 0.37
CA GLN A 103 -31.86 -7.88 0.54
C GLN A 103 -30.75 -6.93 0.09
N VAL A 104 -29.92 -6.47 1.03
CA VAL A 104 -28.60 -5.95 0.67
C VAL A 104 -27.84 -7.19 0.20
N GLY A 105 -28.19 -7.66 -1.01
CA GLY A 105 -27.37 -8.58 -1.76
C GLY A 105 -25.98 -7.99 -1.76
N GLY A 106 -24.97 -8.82 -1.51
CA GLY A 106 -23.60 -8.41 -1.20
C GLY A 106 -22.83 -7.67 -2.30
N GLY A 107 -23.43 -6.66 -2.93
CA GLY A 107 -22.86 -5.80 -3.97
C GLY A 107 -22.50 -4.39 -3.49
N ALA A 108 -23.06 -3.90 -2.37
CA ALA A 108 -22.60 -2.64 -1.79
C ALA A 108 -21.25 -2.88 -1.09
N VAL A 109 -20.15 -2.58 -1.78
CA VAL A 109 -18.80 -2.68 -1.22
C VAL A 109 -18.68 -1.72 -0.05
N ASP A 110 -18.28 -2.24 1.12
CA ASP A 110 -18.11 -1.44 2.33
C ASP A 110 -17.19 -0.22 2.07
N PRO A 111 -17.54 0.98 2.59
CA PRO A 111 -16.74 2.20 2.38
C PRO A 111 -15.27 2.06 2.79
N ILE A 112 -14.95 1.24 3.79
CA ILE A 112 -13.56 0.98 4.21
C ILE A 112 -12.83 0.17 3.14
N THR A 113 -13.48 -0.82 2.54
CA THR A 113 -12.96 -1.63 1.44
C THR A 113 -12.71 -0.77 0.20
N ILE A 114 -13.61 0.18 -0.11
CA ILE A 114 -13.37 1.16 -1.17
C ILE A 114 -12.09 1.97 -0.89
N LYS A 115 -11.93 2.50 0.33
CA LYS A 115 -10.72 3.25 0.73
C LYS A 115 -9.45 2.39 0.65
N LYS A 116 -9.50 1.11 1.06
CA LYS A 116 -8.40 0.14 0.94
C LYS A 116 -8.00 -0.08 -0.52
N ASN A 117 -8.98 -0.21 -1.42
CA ASN A 117 -8.75 -0.38 -2.85
C ASN A 117 -8.11 0.87 -3.46
N ILE A 118 -8.63 2.05 -3.14
CA ILE A 118 -8.06 3.34 -3.59
C ILE A 118 -6.60 3.46 -3.13
N HIS A 119 -6.34 3.20 -1.84
CA HIS A 119 -4.97 3.18 -1.31
C HIS A 119 -4.08 2.21 -2.09
N GLY A 120 -4.51 0.96 -2.30
CA GLY A 120 -3.74 -0.04 -3.04
C GLY A 120 -3.41 0.40 -4.47
N ILE A 121 -4.41 0.92 -5.21
CA ILE A 121 -4.24 1.36 -6.61
C ILE A 121 -3.30 2.55 -6.71
N LEU A 122 -3.50 3.59 -5.90
CA LEU A 122 -2.63 4.78 -5.91
C LEU A 122 -1.16 4.41 -5.66
N ASN A 123 -0.92 3.54 -4.67
CA ASN A 123 0.43 3.12 -4.31
C ASN A 123 1.05 2.17 -5.36
N ALA A 124 0.27 1.30 -6.00
CA ALA A 124 0.77 0.44 -7.08
C ALA A 124 1.18 1.27 -8.30
N VAL A 125 0.35 2.23 -8.73
CA VAL A 125 0.65 3.11 -9.88
C VAL A 125 1.86 4.01 -9.59
N SER A 126 1.90 4.65 -8.42
CA SER A 126 2.98 5.54 -8.01
C SER A 126 4.29 4.77 -7.80
N TRP A 127 4.38 4.02 -6.70
CA TRP A 127 5.63 3.42 -6.21
C TRP A 127 6.03 2.18 -7.01
N GLY A 128 5.05 1.45 -7.52
CA GLY A 128 5.26 0.18 -8.22
C GLY A 128 5.52 0.29 -9.72
N VAL A 129 5.08 1.39 -10.36
CA VAL A 129 5.18 1.54 -11.82
C VAL A 129 5.91 2.83 -12.22
N LEU A 130 5.39 4.01 -11.84
CA LEU A 130 5.95 5.28 -12.30
C LEU A 130 7.37 5.55 -11.77
N PHE A 131 7.64 5.26 -10.50
CA PHE A 131 8.99 5.38 -9.91
C PHE A 131 10.02 4.50 -10.65
N PRO A 132 9.81 3.16 -10.77
CA PRO A 132 10.70 2.27 -11.53
C PRO A 132 10.84 2.67 -13.01
N LEU A 133 9.74 3.04 -13.67
CA LEU A 133 9.76 3.49 -15.06
C LEU A 133 10.65 4.72 -15.24
N GLY A 134 10.52 5.72 -14.37
CA GLY A 134 11.37 6.91 -14.41
C GLY A 134 12.85 6.58 -14.20
N VAL A 135 13.18 5.59 -13.35
CA VAL A 135 14.56 5.12 -13.16
C VAL A 135 15.10 4.45 -14.42
N ILE A 136 14.31 3.59 -15.07
CA ILE A 136 14.66 2.93 -16.34
C ILE A 136 14.92 3.97 -17.43
N ILE A 137 14.03 4.96 -17.59
CA ILE A 137 14.17 6.07 -18.54
C ILE A 137 15.51 6.79 -18.32
N ALA A 138 15.79 7.23 -17.09
CA ALA A 138 17.02 7.95 -16.80
C ALA A 138 18.28 7.11 -17.03
N ARG A 139 18.25 5.82 -16.66
CA ARG A 139 19.40 4.93 -16.81
C ARG A 139 19.76 4.69 -18.27
N TYR A 140 18.78 4.39 -19.11
CA TYR A 140 19.02 3.91 -20.46
C TYR A 140 18.98 5.02 -21.51
N MET A 141 17.98 5.92 -21.45
CA MET A 141 17.82 6.95 -22.49
C MET A 141 18.94 8.00 -22.44
N ARG A 142 19.55 8.27 -21.28
CA ARG A 142 20.69 9.21 -21.16
C ARG A 142 21.91 8.82 -22.02
N THR A 143 21.99 7.57 -22.46
CA THR A 143 23.10 7.06 -23.26
C THR A 143 23.07 7.58 -24.71
N PHE A 144 21.91 8.03 -25.18
CA PHE A 144 21.68 8.50 -26.53
C PHE A 144 21.71 10.04 -26.59
N PRO A 145 22.65 10.65 -27.32
CA PRO A 145 22.73 12.10 -27.46
C PRO A 145 21.44 12.72 -28.04
N SER A 146 20.76 12.02 -28.94
CA SER A 146 19.48 12.44 -29.52
C SER A 146 18.34 12.54 -28.50
N ALA A 147 18.48 11.92 -27.32
CA ALA A 147 17.51 11.97 -26.25
C ALA A 147 17.83 13.08 -25.22
N ASP A 148 18.90 13.85 -25.38
CA ASP A 148 19.19 15.00 -24.53
C ASP A 148 18.49 16.26 -25.08
N PRO A 149 17.74 17.02 -24.26
CA PRO A 149 17.47 16.87 -22.82
C PRO A 149 16.20 16.07 -22.49
N ALA A 150 15.52 15.48 -23.47
CA ALA A 150 14.22 14.80 -23.31
C ALA A 150 14.21 13.73 -22.20
N TRP A 151 15.26 12.90 -22.08
CA TRP A 151 15.34 11.88 -21.03
C TRP A 151 15.24 12.46 -19.62
N PHE A 152 15.79 13.66 -19.41
CA PHE A 152 15.81 14.33 -18.12
C PHE A 152 14.41 14.80 -17.75
N TYR A 153 13.70 15.43 -18.69
CA TYR A 153 12.31 15.87 -18.47
C TYR A 153 11.36 14.69 -18.30
N LEU A 154 11.52 13.61 -19.08
CA LEU A 154 10.71 12.40 -18.93
C LEU A 154 10.94 11.74 -17.56
N HIS A 155 12.20 11.65 -17.11
CA HIS A 155 12.52 11.17 -15.77
C HIS A 155 11.86 12.04 -14.70
N VAL A 156 12.11 13.35 -14.71
CA VAL A 156 11.57 14.28 -13.70
C VAL A 156 10.04 14.26 -13.71
N GLY A 157 9.41 14.26 -14.88
CA GLY A 157 7.96 14.15 -15.03
C GLY A 157 7.43 12.88 -14.36
N CYS A 158 8.03 11.71 -14.64
CA CYS A 158 7.65 10.47 -13.97
C CYS A 158 7.81 10.56 -12.45
N GLN A 159 8.94 11.09 -11.95
CA GLN A 159 9.20 11.17 -10.51
C GLN A 159 8.25 12.12 -9.78
N VAL A 160 7.98 13.31 -10.34
CA VAL A 160 7.10 14.30 -9.75
C VAL A 160 5.65 13.81 -9.76
N SER A 161 5.18 13.24 -10.87
CA SER A 161 3.83 12.64 -10.95
C SER A 161 3.69 11.45 -9.99
N ALA A 162 4.70 10.57 -9.94
CA ALA A 162 4.71 9.45 -9.01
C ALA A 162 4.64 9.95 -7.57
N TYR A 163 5.47 10.93 -7.19
CA TYR A 163 5.47 11.48 -5.83
C TYR A 163 4.13 12.12 -5.47
N ALA A 164 3.52 12.91 -6.37
CA ALA A 164 2.22 13.52 -6.12
C ALA A 164 1.11 12.47 -5.86
N ILE A 165 1.03 11.44 -6.70
CA ILE A 165 0.09 10.31 -6.49
C ILE A 165 0.45 9.55 -5.21
N GLY A 166 1.74 9.36 -4.94
CA GLY A 166 2.27 8.67 -3.78
C GLY A 166 1.95 9.36 -2.45
N VAL A 167 1.96 10.70 -2.41
CA VAL A 167 1.52 11.50 -1.25
C VAL A 167 0.04 11.21 -0.94
N ALA A 168 -0.82 11.18 -1.97
CA ALA A 168 -2.24 10.82 -1.80
C ALA A 168 -2.40 9.37 -1.35
N GLY A 169 -1.64 8.44 -1.95
CA GLY A 169 -1.59 7.03 -1.54
C GLY A 169 -1.14 6.85 -0.09
N TRP A 170 -0.13 7.59 0.36
CA TRP A 170 0.33 7.57 1.75
C TRP A 170 -0.71 8.17 2.70
N GLY A 171 -1.30 9.32 2.34
CA GLY A 171 -2.32 9.99 3.14
C GLY A 171 -3.58 9.14 3.35
N THR A 172 -4.05 8.44 2.30
CA THR A 172 -5.16 7.48 2.42
C THR A 172 -4.83 6.31 3.34
N GLY A 173 -3.57 5.84 3.35
CA GLY A 173 -3.09 4.82 4.27
C GLY A 173 -3.08 5.28 5.74
N MET A 174 -2.66 6.52 5.98
CA MET A 174 -2.70 7.13 7.32
C MET A 174 -4.14 7.28 7.82
N LYS A 175 -5.07 7.73 6.95
CA LYS A 175 -6.50 7.83 7.27
C LYS A 175 -7.12 6.47 7.58
N LEU A 176 -6.83 5.45 6.79
CA LEU A 176 -7.26 4.07 7.07
C LEU A 176 -6.75 3.58 8.43
N GLY A 177 -5.50 3.91 8.78
CA GLY A 177 -4.91 3.59 10.08
C GLY A 177 -5.61 4.27 11.25
N SER A 178 -6.02 5.54 11.12
CA SER A 178 -6.77 6.25 12.16
C SER A 178 -8.22 5.76 12.30
N GLU A 179 -8.84 5.34 11.19
CA GLU A 179 -10.21 4.82 11.18
C GLU A 179 -10.30 3.34 11.61
N SER A 180 -9.17 2.62 11.65
CA SER A 180 -9.10 1.18 11.99
C SER A 180 -8.51 0.93 13.38
N VAL A 181 -9.14 1.51 14.41
CA VAL A 181 -8.66 1.39 15.81
C VAL A 181 -8.52 -0.08 16.22
N GLY A 182 -7.34 -0.45 16.72
CA GLY A 182 -6.99 -1.81 17.15
C GLY A 182 -6.40 -2.72 16.06
N ILE A 183 -6.55 -2.39 14.77
CA ILE A 183 -5.88 -3.11 13.67
C ILE A 183 -4.59 -2.36 13.33
N GLN A 184 -3.43 -3.01 13.47
CA GLN A 184 -2.14 -2.40 13.16
C GLN A 184 -1.27 -3.30 12.30
N TYR A 185 -0.96 -2.85 11.09
CA TYR A 185 0.01 -3.49 10.19
C TYR A 185 1.38 -2.80 10.31
N ARG A 186 2.02 -2.97 11.47
CA ARG A 186 3.22 -2.20 11.88
C ARG A 186 4.28 -2.11 10.81
N SER A 187 4.68 -3.24 10.24
CA SER A 187 5.79 -3.26 9.31
C SER A 187 5.46 -2.67 7.93
N HIS A 188 4.24 -2.87 7.40
CA HIS A 188 3.80 -2.19 6.16
C HIS A 188 3.76 -0.68 6.38
N ARG A 189 3.28 -0.24 7.55
CA ARG A 189 3.28 1.17 7.94
C ARG A 189 4.69 1.75 8.05
N TYR A 190 5.61 1.08 8.73
CA TYR A 190 6.99 1.57 8.90
C TYR A 190 7.74 1.63 7.56
N ILE A 191 7.61 0.61 6.72
CA ILE A 191 8.20 0.64 5.38
C ILE A 191 7.58 1.77 4.56
N GLY A 192 6.26 1.95 4.59
CA GLY A 192 5.57 3.03 3.89
C GLY A 192 5.99 4.44 4.35
N ILE A 193 6.22 4.63 5.65
CA ILE A 193 6.74 5.91 6.18
C ILE A 193 8.19 6.13 5.72
N ALA A 194 9.05 5.12 5.81
CA ALA A 194 10.44 5.22 5.36
C ALA A 194 10.52 5.54 3.85
N LEU A 195 9.72 4.84 3.04
CA LEU A 195 9.56 5.08 1.61
C LEU A 195 9.17 6.54 1.33
N PHE A 196 8.15 7.06 2.03
CA PHE A 196 7.71 8.44 1.89
C PHE A 196 8.83 9.42 2.23
N CYS A 197 9.52 9.24 3.36
CA CYS A 197 10.65 10.09 3.75
C CYS A 197 11.76 10.08 2.70
N PHE A 198 12.15 8.91 2.19
CA PHE A 198 13.17 8.80 1.14
C PHE A 198 12.73 9.45 -0.16
N ALA A 199 11.47 9.30 -0.57
CA ALA A 199 10.94 9.95 -1.75
C ALA A 199 10.94 11.47 -1.62
N THR A 200 10.55 12.00 -0.46
CA THR A 200 10.62 13.44 -0.17
C THR A 200 12.05 13.96 -0.26
N LEU A 201 13.02 13.26 0.33
CA LEU A 201 14.45 13.57 0.19
C LEU A 201 14.87 13.56 -1.29
N GLN A 202 14.45 12.55 -2.04
CA GLN A 202 14.76 12.41 -3.47
C GLN A 202 14.21 13.58 -4.31
N ILE A 203 13.04 14.13 -3.98
CA ILE A 203 12.51 15.33 -4.63
C ILE A 203 13.38 16.56 -4.33
N PHE A 204 13.87 16.71 -3.09
CA PHE A 204 14.83 17.77 -2.76
C PHE A 204 16.16 17.65 -3.53
N ALA A 205 16.51 16.45 -4.02
CA ALA A 205 17.69 16.27 -4.86
C ALA A 205 17.64 17.15 -6.12
N LEU A 206 16.46 17.46 -6.66
CA LEU A 206 16.30 18.35 -7.81
C LEU A 206 16.81 19.76 -7.51
N PHE A 207 16.43 20.32 -6.36
CA PHE A 207 16.80 21.68 -5.95
C PHE A 207 18.26 21.78 -5.51
N LEU A 208 18.80 20.70 -4.94
CA LEU A 208 20.19 20.64 -4.47
C LEU A 208 21.17 20.18 -5.56
N ARG A 209 20.73 20.07 -6.82
CA ARG A 209 21.50 19.53 -7.94
C ARG A 209 22.70 20.44 -8.28
N PRO A 210 23.96 20.04 -8.01
CA PRO A 210 25.12 20.88 -8.34
C PRO A 210 25.36 20.93 -9.85
N VAL A 211 26.02 22.00 -10.32
CA VAL A 211 26.53 22.11 -11.71
C VAL A 211 27.49 20.96 -12.03
N LYS A 212 27.61 20.59 -13.31
CA LYS A 212 28.27 19.35 -13.76
C LYS A 212 29.71 19.23 -13.25
N ASP A 213 30.46 20.34 -13.19
CA ASP A 213 31.88 20.35 -12.84
C ASP A 213 32.14 20.64 -11.35
N HIS A 214 31.08 20.70 -10.52
CA HIS A 214 31.23 20.99 -9.09
C HIS A 214 31.71 19.75 -8.32
N LYS A 215 32.63 19.93 -7.35
CA LYS A 215 33.16 18.82 -6.51
C LYS A 215 32.09 17.98 -5.80
N TYR A 216 30.98 18.62 -5.39
CA TYR A 216 29.86 17.92 -4.73
C TYR A 216 28.93 17.16 -5.69
N ARG A 217 29.10 17.30 -7.01
CA ARG A 217 28.31 16.57 -8.01
C ARG A 217 28.40 15.05 -7.81
N TYR A 218 29.59 14.56 -7.45
CA TYR A 218 29.83 13.15 -7.18
C TYR A 218 29.06 12.65 -5.94
N ILE A 219 29.12 13.39 -4.82
CA ILE A 219 28.38 13.06 -3.60
C ILE A 219 26.87 13.08 -3.86
N TRP A 220 26.39 14.10 -4.57
CA TRP A 220 24.99 14.20 -4.97
C TRP A 220 24.57 13.00 -5.82
N ASN A 221 25.41 12.53 -6.76
CA ASN A 221 25.10 11.35 -7.56
C ASN A 221 25.01 10.08 -6.70
N ILE A 222 25.89 9.88 -5.71
CA ILE A 222 25.82 8.72 -4.79
C ILE A 222 24.49 8.76 -4.04
N TYR A 223 24.21 9.90 -3.40
CA TYR A 223 22.97 10.14 -2.67
C TYR A 223 21.73 9.88 -3.54
N HIS A 224 21.67 10.51 -4.72
CA HIS A 224 20.52 10.42 -5.60
C HIS A 224 20.30 8.99 -6.11
N HIS A 225 21.35 8.26 -6.45
CA HIS A 225 21.20 6.87 -6.89
C HIS A 225 20.85 5.93 -5.73
N SER A 226 21.52 6.04 -4.58
CA SER A 226 21.31 5.13 -3.45
C SER A 226 19.90 5.27 -2.87
N VAL A 227 19.44 6.51 -2.66
CA VAL A 227 18.08 6.80 -2.20
C VAL A 227 17.07 6.40 -3.26
N GLY A 228 17.33 6.70 -4.54
CA GLY A 228 16.46 6.31 -5.66
C GLY A 228 16.20 4.81 -5.76
N TYR A 229 17.25 3.98 -5.72
CA TYR A 229 17.09 2.52 -5.75
C TYR A 229 16.44 1.97 -4.47
N SER A 230 16.71 2.59 -3.32
CA SER A 230 16.07 2.22 -2.06
C SER A 230 14.54 2.42 -2.14
N ILE A 231 14.07 3.52 -2.73
CA ILE A 231 12.63 3.77 -2.94
C ILE A 231 12.00 2.67 -3.81
N VAL A 232 12.65 2.28 -4.91
CA VAL A 232 12.13 1.22 -5.79
C VAL A 232 12.00 -0.10 -5.06
N ILE A 233 13.06 -0.52 -4.33
CA ILE A 233 13.07 -1.79 -3.59
C ILE A 233 12.02 -1.79 -2.48
N LEU A 234 12.00 -0.75 -1.66
CA LEU A 234 11.04 -0.62 -0.56
C LEU A 234 9.60 -0.54 -1.11
N GLY A 235 9.38 0.13 -2.24
CA GLY A 235 8.06 0.26 -2.88
C GLY A 235 7.51 -1.10 -3.28
N ILE A 236 8.32 -1.90 -3.98
CA ILE A 236 7.94 -3.26 -4.40
C ILE A 236 7.64 -4.14 -3.18
N ILE A 237 8.53 -4.17 -2.19
CA ILE A 237 8.32 -4.94 -0.95
C ILE A 237 7.02 -4.52 -0.26
N ASN A 238 6.78 -3.21 -0.16
CA ASN A 238 5.62 -2.71 0.55
C ASN A 238 4.29 -3.01 -0.17
N ILE A 239 4.29 -3.01 -1.50
CA ILE A 239 3.13 -3.39 -2.32
C ILE A 239 2.80 -4.87 -2.13
N PHE A 240 3.79 -5.76 -2.22
CA PHE A 240 3.55 -7.20 -1.96
C PHE A 240 3.05 -7.44 -0.54
N ARG A 241 3.55 -6.69 0.44
CA ARG A 241 3.04 -6.74 1.81
C ARG A 241 1.60 -6.24 1.90
N GLY A 242 1.26 -5.19 1.16
CA GLY A 242 -0.11 -4.72 1.00
C GLY A 242 -1.04 -5.79 0.43
N PHE A 243 -0.61 -6.55 -0.58
CA PHE A 243 -1.37 -7.70 -1.08
C PHE A 243 -1.57 -8.79 -0.04
N SER A 244 -0.55 -9.10 0.76
CA SER A 244 -0.69 -10.05 1.88
C SER A 244 -1.58 -9.54 3.02
N ILE A 245 -1.86 -8.24 3.09
CA ILE A 245 -2.78 -7.65 4.08
C ILE A 245 -4.21 -7.65 3.54
N LEU A 246 -4.39 -7.24 2.28
CA LEU A 246 -5.70 -7.07 1.66
C LEU A 246 -6.28 -8.38 1.15
N HIS A 247 -5.45 -9.40 0.89
CA HIS A 247 -5.83 -10.65 0.25
C HIS A 247 -6.78 -10.44 -0.96
N PRO A 248 -6.44 -9.57 -1.92
CA PRO A 248 -7.30 -9.32 -3.07
C PRO A 248 -7.35 -10.56 -3.98
N ASP A 249 -8.27 -10.56 -4.95
CA ASP A 249 -8.30 -11.57 -6.01
C ASP A 249 -6.89 -11.77 -6.60
N GLN A 250 -6.51 -13.04 -6.83
CA GLN A 250 -5.19 -13.41 -7.33
C GLN A 250 -4.77 -12.69 -8.61
N LYS A 251 -5.75 -12.25 -9.43
CA LYS A 251 -5.51 -11.44 -10.62
C LYS A 251 -4.72 -10.17 -10.32
N TRP A 252 -4.98 -9.47 -9.20
CA TRP A 252 -4.27 -8.23 -8.87
C TRP A 252 -2.78 -8.45 -8.61
N LYS A 253 -2.46 -9.46 -7.79
CA LYS A 253 -1.08 -9.85 -7.49
C LYS A 253 -0.36 -10.37 -8.74
N SER A 254 -1.07 -11.15 -9.58
CA SER A 254 -0.51 -11.70 -10.81
C SER A 254 -0.24 -10.61 -11.84
N THR A 255 -1.18 -9.68 -12.05
CA THR A 255 -1.02 -8.54 -12.95
C THR A 255 0.16 -7.67 -12.53
N TYR A 256 0.28 -7.32 -11.24
CA TYR A 256 1.42 -6.53 -10.78
C TYR A 256 2.75 -7.26 -10.97
N THR A 257 2.79 -8.56 -10.68
CA THR A 257 3.98 -9.39 -10.96
C THR A 257 4.34 -9.39 -12.44
N ALA A 258 3.36 -9.51 -13.33
CA ALA A 258 3.57 -9.45 -14.78
C ALA A 258 4.13 -8.08 -15.23
N VAL A 259 3.63 -6.98 -14.65
CA VAL A 259 4.18 -5.63 -14.90
C VAL A 259 5.63 -5.53 -14.45
N LEU A 260 6.00 -6.06 -13.28
CA LEU A 260 7.40 -6.07 -12.82
C LEU A 260 8.30 -6.89 -13.74
N ILE A 261 7.84 -8.06 -14.20
CA ILE A 261 8.59 -8.89 -15.15
C ILE A 261 8.78 -8.14 -16.46
N ALA A 262 7.74 -7.49 -16.98
CA ALA A 262 7.82 -6.70 -18.21
C ALA A 262 8.81 -5.53 -18.07
N LEU A 263 8.75 -4.76 -16.97
CA LEU A 263 9.71 -3.68 -16.69
C LEU A 263 11.14 -4.22 -16.58
N GLY A 264 11.33 -5.36 -15.91
CA GLY A 264 12.64 -6.03 -15.80
C GLY A 264 13.17 -6.52 -17.15
N ALA A 265 12.32 -7.10 -18.00
CA ALA A 265 12.69 -7.54 -19.34
C ALA A 265 13.09 -6.36 -20.24
N VAL A 266 12.31 -5.27 -20.19
CA VAL A 266 12.65 -4.02 -20.90
C VAL A 266 13.98 -3.46 -20.40
N ALA A 267 14.20 -3.41 -19.09
CA ALA A 267 15.46 -2.95 -18.52
C ALA A 267 16.65 -3.82 -18.98
N LEU A 268 16.52 -5.15 -18.93
CA LEU A 268 17.56 -6.08 -19.38
C LEU A 268 17.87 -5.92 -20.88
N PHE A 269 16.84 -5.80 -21.71
CA PHE A 269 17.01 -5.56 -23.14
C PHE A 269 17.73 -4.23 -23.42
N LEU A 270 17.33 -3.16 -22.74
CA LEU A 270 17.98 -1.84 -22.85
C LEU A 270 19.41 -1.85 -22.29
N GLU A 271 19.69 -2.64 -21.25
CA GLU A 271 21.04 -2.84 -20.72
C GLU A 271 21.94 -3.46 -21.79
N VAL A 272 21.51 -4.53 -22.46
CA VAL A 272 22.28 -5.15 -23.56
C VAL A 272 22.55 -4.13 -24.68
N ILE A 273 21.53 -3.39 -25.14
CA ILE A 273 21.70 -2.38 -26.19
C ILE A 273 22.70 -1.29 -25.77
N THR A 274 22.54 -0.75 -24.55
CA THR A 274 23.40 0.33 -24.07
C THR A 274 24.85 -0.13 -23.93
N TRP A 275 25.11 -1.35 -23.47
CA TRP A 275 26.46 -1.93 -23.48
C TRP A 275 27.05 -2.07 -24.88
N ILE A 276 26.28 -2.56 -25.85
CA ILE A 276 26.73 -2.64 -27.26
C ILE A 276 27.12 -1.25 -27.78
N VAL A 277 26.30 -0.23 -27.53
CA VAL A 277 26.57 1.16 -27.95
C VAL A 277 27.83 1.71 -27.27
N VAL A 278 27.99 1.47 -25.97
CA VAL A 278 29.16 1.92 -25.21
C VAL A 278 30.45 1.26 -25.71
N LEU A 279 30.42 -0.06 -25.94
CA LEU A 279 31.56 -0.81 -26.48
C LEU A 279 31.94 -0.35 -27.89
N LYS A 280 30.95 -0.14 -28.79
CA LYS A 280 31.19 0.40 -30.14
C LYS A 280 31.81 1.80 -30.10
N ARG A 281 31.33 2.70 -29.23
CA ARG A 281 31.91 4.04 -29.06
C ARG A 281 33.35 3.99 -28.55
N LYS A 282 33.64 3.08 -27.61
CA LYS A 282 35.01 2.88 -27.07
C LYS A 282 35.95 2.36 -28.16
N SER A 283 35.50 1.39 -28.96
CA SER A 283 36.26 0.84 -30.10
C SER A 283 36.54 1.91 -31.15
N TYR A 284 35.53 2.67 -31.60
CA TYR A 284 35.72 3.74 -32.59
C TYR A 284 36.66 4.86 -32.12
N LYS A 285 36.56 5.28 -30.84
CA LYS A 285 37.50 6.24 -30.26
C LYS A 285 38.94 5.70 -30.24
N SER A 286 39.11 4.42 -29.89
CA SER A 286 40.43 3.77 -29.90
C SER A 286 41.07 3.83 -31.28
N THR A 287 40.34 3.45 -32.34
CA THR A 287 40.84 3.45 -33.72
C THR A 287 41.24 4.86 -34.21
N LYS A 288 40.43 5.90 -33.91
CA LYS A 288 40.74 7.29 -34.28
C LYS A 288 42.05 7.83 -33.70
N THR A 289 42.47 7.35 -32.53
CA THR A 289 43.75 7.75 -31.91
C THR A 289 44.97 7.13 -32.59
N TYR A 290 44.83 5.99 -33.28
CA TYR A 290 45.93 5.34 -34.00
C TYR A 290 46.12 5.93 -35.41
N ASP A 291 45.05 6.33 -36.09
CA ASP A 291 45.13 6.92 -37.44
C ASP A 291 45.68 8.37 -37.45
N GLY A 292 45.87 8.99 -36.28
CA GLY A 292 46.42 10.34 -36.14
C GLY A 292 47.95 10.42 -36.04
N TYR A 293 48.68 9.30 -36.09
CA TYR A 293 50.14 9.25 -35.89
C TYR A 293 50.92 8.91 -37.17
N ASN A 294 50.45 9.34 -38.35
CA ASN A 294 51.29 9.24 -39.55
C ASN A 294 50.98 10.34 -40.59
N ASN A 295 51.65 11.49 -40.43
CA ASN A 295 52.33 12.15 -41.55
C ASN A 295 53.25 13.25 -41.01
N GLY A 296 54.48 12.86 -40.70
CA GLY A 296 55.59 13.80 -40.74
C GLY A 296 55.97 14.04 -42.19
N GLN A 297 55.80 15.27 -42.66
CA GLN A 297 56.68 15.79 -43.70
C GLN A 297 56.91 17.28 -43.46
N SER A 298 58.10 17.54 -42.92
CA SER A 298 58.79 18.82 -42.87
C SER A 298 58.73 19.49 -44.24
N ARG A 299 58.30 20.75 -44.26
CA ARG A 299 58.72 21.72 -45.28
C ARG A 299 58.86 23.07 -44.61
N GLU A 300 60.12 23.45 -44.43
CA GLU A 300 60.57 24.80 -44.12
C GLU A 300 60.29 25.76 -45.30
N GLU A 301 60.31 27.04 -44.93
CA GLU A 301 60.56 28.27 -45.72
C GLU A 301 59.35 29.13 -46.19
N PRO A 302 59.53 30.47 -46.32
CA PRO A 302 60.38 31.37 -45.52
C PRO A 302 59.64 32.64 -45.06
N LEU A 303 60.30 33.35 -44.12
CA LEU A 303 60.04 34.75 -43.77
C LEU A 303 60.03 35.65 -45.01
N ASN A 304 59.05 36.56 -45.10
CA ASN A 304 59.19 37.83 -45.79
C ASN A 304 58.44 38.93 -45.02
N ILE A 305 59.26 39.83 -44.45
CA ILE A 305 59.10 41.26 -44.12
C ILE A 305 57.72 41.76 -43.72
#